data_AF-A0A7J4DQG6-F1
#
_entry.id   AF-A0A7J4DQG6-F1
#
_cell.length_a   1.000
_cell.length_b   1.000
_cell.length_c   1.000
_cell.angle_alpha   90.00
_cell.angle_beta   90.00
_cell.angle_gamma   90.00
#
_symmetry.space_group_name_H-M   'P 1'
#
loop_
_entity.id
_entity.type
_entity.pdbx_description
1 polymer ?
#
loop_
_entity_poly.entity_id
_entity_poly.type
_entity_poly.pdbx_seq_one_letter_code
_entity_poly.pdbx_strand_id
1 'polypeptide(L)'
;MQEERVKWREIIPVAFVAWLGALVEWVDFYTYAMVAKIIGQHYFPSHDPVASLLGAYAGLAIGFLFRPLGALLFGKIGDQFGRKMAFLSAVLLMLVGTLGMVPADSLFYYWTNTLNLPLFWELYSATTTRQQ
;
A
#
# COMPACT_ATOMS: atom_id res chain seq x y z
N MET A 1 0.79 10.47 -41.94
CA MET A 1 0.84 10.21 -40.49
C MET A 1 0.33 11.47 -39.81
N GLN A 2 -0.92 11.48 -39.36
CA GLN A 2 -1.48 12.66 -38.69
C GLN A 2 -0.93 12.70 -37.26
N GLU A 3 -0.28 13.79 -36.88
CA GLU A 3 0.13 14.02 -35.50
C GLU A 3 -1.12 14.16 -34.63
N GLU A 4 -1.40 13.14 -33.82
CA GLU A 4 -2.43 13.20 -32.80
C GLU A 4 -1.94 14.15 -31.70
N ARG A 5 -2.33 15.42 -31.81
CA ARG A 5 -1.96 16.50 -30.88
C ARG A 5 -2.62 16.24 -29.53
N VAL A 6 -1.93 15.51 -28.64
CA VAL A 6 -2.36 15.30 -27.26
C VAL A 6 -2.66 16.66 -26.62
N LYS A 7 -3.91 16.88 -26.21
CA LYS A 7 -4.33 18.17 -25.66
C LYS A 7 -3.72 18.35 -24.26
N TRP A 8 -3.12 19.50 -24.00
CA TRP A 8 -2.51 19.83 -22.70
C TRP A 8 -3.46 19.63 -21.50
N ARG A 9 -4.77 19.79 -21.71
CA ARG A 9 -5.81 19.57 -20.70
C ARG A 9 -5.93 18.11 -20.25
N GLU A 10 -5.46 17.16 -21.05
CA GLU A 10 -5.47 15.72 -20.74
C GLU A 10 -4.17 15.26 -20.08
N ILE A 11 -3.05 15.95 -20.35
CA ILE A 11 -1.73 15.61 -19.77
C ILE A 11 -1.66 16.03 -18.29
N ILE A 12 -2.18 17.22 -17.96
CA ILE A 12 -2.17 17.77 -16.61
C ILE A 12 -2.76 16.80 -15.56
N PRO A 13 -3.99 16.26 -15.73
CA PRO A 13 -4.56 15.35 -14.75
C PRO A 13 -3.78 14.03 -14.65
N VAL A 14 -3.27 13.49 -15.77
CA VAL A 14 -2.48 12.25 -15.75
C VAL A 14 -1.15 12.45 -15.01
N ALA A 15 -0.48 13.57 -15.25
CA ALA A 15 0.76 13.93 -14.55
C ALA A 15 0.49 14.16 -13.05
N PHE A 16 -0.62 14.80 -12.70
CA PHE A 16 -1.02 15.03 -11.32
C PHE A 16 -1.30 13.73 -10.57
N VAL A 17 -2.04 12.78 -11.18
CA VAL A 17 -2.30 11.45 -10.60
C VAL A 17 -0.99 10.67 -10.42
N ALA A 18 -0.08 10.74 -11.39
CA ALA A 18 1.24 10.11 -11.27
C ALA A 18 2.07 10.71 -10.12
N TRP A 19 2.04 12.03 -9.96
CA TRP A 19 2.73 12.72 -8.88
C TRP A 19 2.12 12.45 -7.51
N LEU A 20 0.79 12.40 -7.40
CA LEU A 20 0.10 12.00 -6.18
C LEU A 20 0.46 10.57 -5.78
N GLY A 21 0.52 9.63 -6.73
CA GLY A 21 0.98 8.27 -6.46
C GLY A 21 2.40 8.26 -5.89
N ALA A 22 3.31 9.03 -6.49
CA ALA A 22 4.67 9.17 -5.97
C ALA A 22 4.68 9.79 -4.56
N LEU A 23 3.86 10.80 -4.28
CA LEU A 23 3.76 11.38 -2.94
C LEU A 23 3.30 10.38 -1.89
N VAL A 24 2.29 9.56 -2.20
CA VAL A 24 1.80 8.53 -1.27
C VAL A 24 2.93 7.57 -0.89
N GLU A 25 3.70 7.10 -1.86
CA GLU A 25 4.87 6.26 -1.55
C GLU A 25 5.87 6.99 -0.65
N TRP A 26 6.16 8.27 -0.91
CA TRP A 26 7.07 9.05 -0.07
C TRP A 26 6.58 9.21 1.36
N VAL A 27 5.27 9.39 1.56
CA VAL A 27 4.65 9.45 2.88
C VAL A 27 4.85 8.13 3.64
N ASP A 28 4.70 6.98 2.97
CA ASP A 28 4.90 5.67 3.60
C ASP A 28 6.35 5.49 4.08
N PHE A 29 7.36 5.83 3.25
CA PHE A 29 8.77 5.72 3.66
C PHE A 29 9.14 6.67 4.79
N TYR A 30 8.61 7.90 4.75
CA TYR A 30 8.89 8.88 5.79
C TYR A 30 8.26 8.46 7.12
N THR A 31 7.03 7.96 7.08
CA THR A 31 6.33 7.43 8.26
C THR A 31 7.06 6.22 8.83
N TYR A 32 7.52 5.29 7.98
CA TYR A 32 8.33 4.16 8.43
C TYR A 32 9.61 4.63 9.14
N ALA A 33 10.33 5.61 8.57
CA ALA A 33 11.55 6.13 9.16
C ALA A 33 11.32 6.82 10.51
N MET A 34 10.20 7.55 10.67
CA MET A 34 9.81 8.16 11.95
C MET A 34 9.51 7.12 13.03
N VAL A 35 8.89 6.00 12.66
CA VAL A 35 8.46 4.95 13.58
C VAL A 35 9.50 3.82 13.69
N ALA A 36 10.64 3.92 13.01
CA ALA A 36 11.67 2.90 12.91
C ALA A 36 12.18 2.40 14.28
N LYS A 37 12.24 3.28 15.29
CA LYS A 37 12.62 2.90 16.66
C LYS A 37 11.62 1.90 17.27
N ILE A 38 10.33 2.12 17.09
CA ILE A 38 9.26 1.24 17.60
C ILE A 38 9.27 -0.08 16.83
N ILE A 39 9.41 -0.01 15.50
CA ILE A 39 9.51 -1.18 14.63
C ILE A 39 10.71 -2.05 15.01
N GLY A 40 11.88 -1.43 15.22
CA GLY A 40 13.09 -2.13 15.64
C GLY A 40 12.86 -2.89 16.94
N GLN A 41 12.34 -2.22 17.97
CA GLN A 41 12.13 -2.85 19.28
C GLN A 41 11.15 -4.03 19.24
N HIS A 42 10.14 -3.97 18.35
CA HIS A 42 9.11 -5.00 18.27
C HIS A 42 9.48 -6.16 17.35
N TYR A 43 10.04 -5.87 16.17
CA TYR A 43 10.34 -6.88 15.14
C TYR A 43 11.78 -7.39 15.17
N PHE A 44 12.72 -6.60 15.72
CA PHE A 44 14.13 -6.96 15.86
C PHE A 44 14.59 -6.79 17.32
N PRO A 45 14.04 -7.59 18.26
CA PRO A 45 14.44 -7.51 19.65
C PRO A 45 15.91 -7.91 19.80
N SER A 46 16.72 -7.00 20.33
CA SER A 46 18.14 -7.22 20.60
C SER A 46 18.50 -6.69 21.99
N HIS A 47 19.57 -7.21 22.59
CA HIS A 47 20.11 -6.68 23.84
C HIS A 47 20.67 -5.26 23.69
N ASP A 48 21.10 -4.89 22.48
CA ASP A 48 21.56 -3.54 22.18
C ASP A 48 20.46 -2.75 21.44
N PRO A 49 19.97 -1.63 22.01
CA PRO A 49 19.02 -0.74 21.35
C PRO A 49 19.48 -0.25 19.97
N VAL A 50 20.79 -0.12 19.74
CA VAL A 50 21.35 0.32 18.46
C VAL A 50 21.20 -0.75 17.39
N ALA A 51 21.46 -2.02 17.74
CA ALA A 51 21.32 -3.15 16.82
C ALA A 51 19.86 -3.34 16.37
N SER A 52 18.92 -3.13 17.29
CA SER A 52 17.48 -3.19 17.02
C SER A 52 17.03 -2.09 16.02
N LEU A 53 17.53 -0.87 16.20
CA LEU A 53 17.28 0.24 15.27
C LEU A 53 17.90 0.01 13.89
N LEU A 54 19.12 -0.55 13.84
CA LEU A 54 19.78 -0.93 12.59
C LEU A 54 18.98 -1.99 11.83
N GLY A 55 18.37 -2.95 12.52
CA GLY A 55 17.45 -3.93 11.91
C GLY A 55 16.26 -3.26 11.22
N ALA A 56 15.62 -2.28 11.86
CA ALA A 56 14.53 -1.52 11.26
C ALA A 56 14.97 -0.72 10.02
N TYR A 57 16.11 -0.03 10.08
CA TYR A 57 16.68 0.69 8.93
C TYR A 57 17.16 -0.25 7.82
N ALA A 58 17.62 -1.46 8.14
CA ALA A 58 17.94 -2.47 7.15
C ALA A 58 16.67 -2.89 6.37
N GLY A 59 15.53 -3.04 7.05
CA GLY A 59 14.24 -3.26 6.40
C GLY A 59 13.87 -2.13 5.43
N LEU A 60 14.07 -0.87 5.84
CA LEU A 60 13.90 0.29 4.96
C LEU A 60 14.84 0.21 3.75
N ALA A 61 16.13 -0.08 3.95
CA ALA A 61 17.13 -0.18 2.89
C ALA A 61 16.80 -1.27 1.87
N ILE A 62 16.29 -2.42 2.34
CA ILE A 62 15.80 -3.51 1.48
C ILE A 62 14.62 -3.03 0.64
N GLY A 63 13.66 -2.29 1.24
CA GLY A 63 12.56 -1.67 0.51
C GLY A 63 13.02 -0.71 -0.61
N PHE A 64 14.08 0.06 -0.37
CA PHE A 64 14.70 0.90 -1.39
C PHE A 64 15.35 0.10 -2.52
N LEU A 65 15.92 -1.07 -2.23
CA LEU A 65 16.47 -2.00 -3.23
C LEU A 65 15.39 -2.64 -4.11
N PHE A 66 14.20 -2.88 -3.58
CA PHE A 66 13.08 -3.41 -4.34
C PHE A 66 12.50 -2.40 -5.35
N ARG A 67 12.69 -1.09 -5.15
CA ARG A 67 12.21 -0.05 -6.09
C ARG A 67 12.80 -0.16 -7.51
N PRO A 68 14.13 -0.19 -7.73
CA PRO A 68 14.70 -0.38 -9.05
C PRO A 68 14.32 -1.74 -9.65
N LEU A 69 14.19 -2.78 -8.82
CA LEU A 69 13.74 -4.09 -9.28
C LEU A 69 12.29 -4.04 -9.78
N GLY A 70 11.41 -3.36 -9.03
CA GLY A 70 10.03 -3.09 -9.44
C GLY A 70 9.98 -2.25 -10.71
N ALA A 71 10.80 -1.20 -10.83
CA ALA A 71 10.87 -0.37 -12.03
C ALA A 71 11.27 -1.17 -13.29
N LEU A 72 12.19 -2.13 -13.16
CA LEU A 72 12.56 -3.02 -14.27
C LEU A 72 11.42 -3.97 -14.67
N LEU A 73 10.77 -4.58 -13.69
CA LEU A 73 9.67 -5.53 -13.93
C LEU A 73 8.42 -4.83 -14.48
N PHE A 74 7.93 -3.80 -13.78
CA PHE A 74 6.76 -3.03 -14.16
C PHE A 74 7.01 -2.11 -15.35
N GLY A 75 8.25 -1.67 -15.58
CA GLY A 75 8.65 -0.95 -16.78
C GLY A 75 8.46 -1.83 -18.03
N LYS A 76 8.95 -3.07 -17.99
CA LYS A 76 8.75 -4.02 -19.10
C LYS A 76 7.27 -4.37 -19.31
N ILE A 77 6.50 -4.54 -18.24
CA ILE A 77 5.05 -4.77 -18.32
C ILE A 77 4.33 -3.55 -18.91
N GLY A 78 4.74 -2.33 -18.52
CA GLY A 78 4.17 -1.08 -19.02
C GLY A 78 4.47 -0.85 -20.50
N ASP A 79 5.67 -1.20 -20.97
CA ASP A 79 6.08 -1.09 -22.36
C ASP A 79 5.38 -2.13 -23.26
N GLN A 80 5.08 -3.32 -22.74
CA GLN A 80 4.46 -4.41 -23.51
C GLN A 80 2.92 -4.43 -23.47
N PHE A 81 2.31 -4.10 -22.33
CA PHE A 81 0.86 -4.23 -22.09
C PHE A 81 0.15 -2.88 -21.87
N GLY A 82 0.90 -1.78 -21.93
CA GLY A 82 0.39 -0.42 -21.78
C GLY A 82 0.46 0.11 -20.34
N ARG A 83 0.70 1.42 -20.23
CA ARG A 83 0.89 2.17 -18.97
C ARG A 83 -0.22 1.98 -17.92
N LYS A 84 -1.47 1.80 -18.35
CA LYS A 84 -2.62 1.59 -17.45
C LYS A 84 -2.52 0.25 -16.71
N MET A 85 -2.08 -0.81 -17.39
CA MET A 85 -1.93 -2.13 -16.78
C MET A 85 -0.76 -2.18 -15.81
N ALA A 86 0.35 -1.49 -16.11
CA ALA A 86 1.45 -1.35 -15.16
C ALA A 86 0.99 -0.68 -13.85
N PHE A 87 0.23 0.42 -13.94
CA PHE A 87 -0.31 1.09 -12.76
C PHE A 87 -1.22 0.18 -11.93
N LEU A 88 -2.17 -0.51 -12.57
CA LEU A 88 -3.09 -1.42 -11.86
C LEU A 88 -2.34 -2.60 -11.22
N SER A 89 -1.34 -3.15 -11.89
CA SER A 89 -0.55 -4.26 -11.36
C SER A 89 0.27 -3.86 -10.12
N ALA A 90 0.82 -2.64 -10.10
CA ALA A 90 1.54 -2.12 -8.94
C ALA A 90 0.59 -1.90 -7.74
N VAL A 91 -0.59 -1.34 -7.99
CA VAL A 91 -1.62 -1.16 -6.94
C VAL A 91 -2.08 -2.50 -6.38
N LEU A 92 -2.35 -3.49 -7.25
CA LEU A 92 -2.72 -4.84 -6.80
C LEU A 92 -1.60 -5.49 -5.97
N LEU A 93 -0.34 -5.32 -6.37
CA LEU A 93 0.79 -5.87 -5.63
C LEU A 93 0.95 -5.21 -4.26
N MET A 94 0.74 -3.89 -4.14
CA MET A 94 0.66 -3.21 -2.83
C MET A 94 -0.48 -3.77 -1.98
N LEU A 95 -1.68 -3.93 -2.54
CA LEU A 95 -2.84 -4.47 -1.80
C LEU A 95 -2.58 -5.87 -1.27
N VAL A 96 -2.02 -6.75 -2.10
CA VAL A 96 -1.66 -8.12 -1.69
C VAL A 96 -0.57 -8.10 -0.61
N GLY A 97 0.41 -7.21 -0.73
CA GLY A 97 1.46 -7.02 0.28
C GLY A 97 0.90 -6.65 1.65
N THR A 98 0.00 -5.66 1.70
CA THR A 98 -0.64 -5.23 2.95
C THR A 98 -1.54 -6.32 3.55
N LEU A 99 -2.32 -7.02 2.72
CA LEU A 99 -3.17 -8.12 3.16
C LEU A 99 -2.36 -9.32 3.69
N GLY A 100 -1.16 -9.57 3.15
CA GLY A 100 -0.27 -10.62 3.64
C GLY A 100 0.43 -10.27 4.96
N MET A 101 0.57 -8.98 5.27
CA MET A 101 1.27 -8.50 6.47
C MET A 101 0.33 -8.34 7.68
N VAL A 102 -0.97 -8.15 7.44
CA VAL A 102 -1.99 -8.02 8.49
C VAL A 102 -2.69 -9.37 8.70
N PRO A 103 -2.68 -9.94 9.91
CA PRO A 103 -3.50 -11.11 10.23
C PRO A 103 -4.97 -10.79 9.92
N ALA A 104 -5.63 -11.61 9.08
CA ALA A 104 -6.99 -11.35 8.58
C ALA A 104 -8.03 -11.10 9.69
N ASP A 105 -7.78 -11.70 10.86
CA ASP A 105 -8.49 -11.54 12.12
C ASP A 105 -8.44 -10.09 12.65
N SER A 106 -7.31 -9.40 12.56
CA SER A 106 -7.17 -8.02 13.03
C SER A 106 -7.80 -6.99 12.07
N LEU A 107 -7.74 -7.23 10.75
CA LEU A 107 -8.31 -6.33 9.74
C LEU A 107 -9.85 -6.35 9.76
N PHE A 108 -10.44 -7.53 9.95
CA PHE A 108 -11.88 -7.68 10.22
C PHE A 108 -12.27 -7.02 11.55
N TYR A 109 -11.48 -7.22 12.61
CA TYR A 109 -11.71 -6.60 13.91
C TYR A 109 -11.74 -5.06 13.85
N TYR A 110 -10.73 -4.40 13.25
CA TYR A 110 -10.74 -2.94 13.15
C TYR A 110 -11.85 -2.41 12.24
N TRP A 111 -12.14 -3.06 11.11
CA TRP A 111 -13.19 -2.63 10.19
C TRP A 111 -14.60 -2.72 10.80
N THR A 112 -14.89 -3.81 11.51
CA THR A 112 -16.15 -3.99 12.24
C THR A 112 -16.30 -3.03 13.42
N ASN A 113 -15.23 -2.78 14.18
CA ASN A 113 -15.33 -1.97 15.41
C ASN A 113 -15.23 -0.45 15.19
N THR A 114 -14.60 0.02 14.10
CA THR A 114 -14.36 1.47 13.91
C THR A 114 -15.08 2.11 12.73
N LEU A 115 -15.38 1.37 11.65
CA LEU A 115 -15.92 1.98 10.43
C LEU A 115 -17.42 1.77 10.21
N ASN A 116 -18.01 0.66 10.67
CA ASN A 116 -19.47 0.46 10.72
C ASN A 116 -19.75 -0.89 11.39
N LEU A 117 -20.45 -1.00 12.56
CA LEU A 117 -21.23 -2.21 12.93
C LEU A 117 -21.98 -2.37 14.28
N PRO A 118 -22.13 -1.42 15.23
CA PRO A 118 -23.15 -1.63 16.28
C PRO A 118 -24.54 -1.82 15.63
N LEU A 119 -24.85 -0.97 14.64
CA LEU A 119 -26.13 -0.95 13.90
C LEU A 119 -26.27 -2.02 12.81
N PHE A 120 -25.21 -2.35 12.06
CA PHE A 120 -25.31 -3.35 11.00
C PHE A 120 -25.47 -4.79 11.57
N TRP A 121 -24.96 -5.08 12.78
CA TRP A 121 -25.10 -6.39 13.44
C TRP A 121 -26.48 -6.55 14.09
N GLU A 122 -27.03 -5.45 14.62
CA GLU A 122 -28.44 -5.37 15.04
C GLU A 122 -29.40 -5.61 13.87
N LEU A 123 -29.14 -5.04 12.68
CA LEU A 123 -29.97 -5.26 11.49
C LEU A 123 -29.83 -6.66 10.89
N TYR A 124 -28.62 -7.24 10.92
CA TYR A 124 -28.38 -8.61 10.45
C TYR A 124 -29.05 -9.66 11.36
N SER A 125 -28.98 -9.49 12.68
CA SER A 125 -29.64 -10.40 13.62
C SER A 125 -31.17 -10.27 13.61
N ALA A 126 -31.72 -9.10 13.34
CA ALA A 126 -33.17 -8.88 13.25
C ALA A 126 -33.85 -9.53 12.03
N THR A 127 -33.10 -9.80 10.95
CA THR A 127 -33.65 -10.39 9.72
C THR A 127 -33.69 -11.93 9.75
N THR A 128 -32.84 -12.57 10.55
CA THR A 128 -32.79 -14.04 10.66
C THR A 128 -33.90 -14.62 11.55
N THR A 129 -34.43 -13.84 12.50
CA THR A 129 -35.48 -14.28 13.44
C THR A 129 -36.90 -14.28 12.83
N ARG A 130 -37.11 -13.71 11.64
CA ARG A 130 -38.44 -13.69 10.97
C ARG A 130 -38.70 -14.86 10.01
N GLN A 131 -37.77 -15.78 9.87
CA GLN A 131 -37.88 -16.95 8.97
C GLN A 131 -37.91 -18.29 9.74
N GLN A 132 -38.15 -18.25 11.06
CA GLN A 132 -38.48 -19.42 11.88
C GLN A 132 -39.84 -19.24 12.54
#